data_AF-A0A3D0IHR3-F1
#
_entry.id   AF-A0A3D0IHR3-F1
#
_cell.length_a   1.000
_cell.length_b   1.000
_cell.length_c   1.000
_cell.angle_alpha   90.00
_cell.angle_beta   90.00
_cell.angle_gamma   90.00
#
_symmetry.space_group_name_H-M   'P 1'
#
loop_
_entity.id
_entity.type
_entity.pdbx_description
1 polymer ?
#
loop_
_entity_poly.entity_id
_entity_poly.type
_entity_poly.pdbx_seq_one_letter_code
_entity_poly.pdbx_strand_id
1 'polypeptide(L)'
;MTLFMSHDCPKCGGELLIDTDKLIYSCDFCGMTFDFDYFETANLLSVANRALGRGEFNAARKMFEELSEKDPHDAAVLRGLLFCDEKIESLYSLDIEEFPIDTEDKHFTYSIEHADHIGLQYFGHIKNAAEISKKYQESVKEDQACQKDCNDVGNKILDTEGRIDKLRHKVWTAIKVAFTAVERFDDSDTDSAIFYACCLPIVFALIGIGTGTYFFGIPFLIIMAILILLPIIIYNAIKYHLIGKMRKEVSVLVEKDKELRQKLDESRGRSEILHTEFIEEIQQAMDLEKTMFGEVGK
;
A
#
# COMPACT_ATOMS: atom_id res chain seq x y z
N MET A 1 21.46 -23.42 -53.92
CA MET A 1 21.62 -21.97 -53.71
C MET A 1 22.33 -21.84 -52.37
N THR A 2 23.66 -21.73 -52.38
CA THR A 2 24.48 -21.62 -51.17
C THR A 2 24.41 -20.17 -50.70
N LEU A 3 23.71 -19.94 -49.59
CA LEU A 3 23.69 -18.66 -48.89
C LEU A 3 25.07 -18.50 -48.23
N PHE A 4 25.91 -17.62 -48.78
CA PHE A 4 27.12 -17.17 -48.11
C PHE A 4 26.69 -16.12 -47.08
N MET A 5 26.77 -16.45 -45.78
CA MET A 5 26.75 -15.43 -44.74
C MET A 5 28.12 -14.76 -44.74
N SER A 6 28.21 -13.54 -45.27
CA SER A 6 29.40 -12.70 -45.11
C SER A 6 29.42 -12.16 -43.67
N HIS A 7 30.50 -12.39 -42.95
CA HIS A 7 30.73 -11.81 -41.64
C HIS A 7 31.68 -10.62 -41.77
N ASP A 8 31.41 -9.53 -41.06
CA ASP A 8 32.30 -8.36 -41.04
C ASP A 8 33.32 -8.50 -39.90
N CYS A 9 34.56 -8.08 -40.14
CA CYS A 9 35.63 -8.14 -39.16
C CYS A 9 35.35 -7.15 -38.00
N PRO A 10 35.28 -7.61 -36.74
CA PRO A 10 34.96 -6.74 -35.61
C PRO A 10 36.03 -5.66 -35.33
N LYS A 11 37.25 -5.83 -35.85
CA LYS A 11 38.34 -4.87 -35.67
C LYS A 11 38.33 -3.72 -36.70
N CYS A 12 37.91 -3.98 -37.93
CA CYS A 12 38.09 -3.03 -39.04
C CYS A 12 36.90 -2.90 -40.00
N GLY A 13 35.84 -3.69 -39.81
CA GLY A 13 34.65 -3.70 -40.67
C GLY A 13 34.87 -4.31 -42.07
N GLY A 14 36.05 -4.85 -42.37
CA GLY A 14 36.30 -5.54 -43.65
C GLY A 14 35.66 -6.93 -43.69
N GLU A 15 35.21 -7.37 -44.86
CA GLU A 15 34.62 -8.69 -45.07
C GLU A 15 35.60 -9.81 -44.70
N LEU A 16 35.12 -10.81 -43.97
CA LEU A 16 35.90 -11.98 -43.57
C LEU A 16 35.82 -13.05 -44.65
N LEU A 17 36.98 -13.47 -45.14
CA LEU A 17 37.10 -14.60 -46.04
C LEU A 17 37.06 -15.90 -45.24
N ILE A 18 36.31 -16.88 -45.76
CA ILE A 18 36.12 -18.18 -45.14
C ILE A 18 37.16 -19.15 -45.69
N ASP A 19 38.06 -19.64 -44.84
CA ASP A 19 38.96 -20.76 -45.15
C ASP A 19 38.35 -22.06 -44.56
N THR A 20 37.53 -22.74 -45.37
CA THR A 20 36.85 -23.99 -44.98
C THR A 20 37.81 -25.13 -44.68
N ASP A 21 39.03 -25.11 -45.23
CA ASP A 21 40.00 -26.18 -45.00
C ASP A 21 40.60 -26.09 -43.59
N LYS A 22 40.68 -24.87 -43.06
CA LYS A 22 41.22 -24.59 -41.73
C LYS A 22 40.16 -24.27 -40.69
N LEU A 23 38.89 -24.12 -41.09
CA LEU A 23 37.78 -23.68 -40.23
C LEU A 23 38.10 -22.35 -39.53
N ILE A 24 38.68 -21.40 -40.28
CA ILE A 24 38.97 -20.04 -39.80
C ILE A 24 38.38 -18.99 -40.74
N TYR A 25 38.04 -17.85 -40.16
CA TYR A 25 37.74 -16.61 -40.86
C TYR A 25 38.98 -15.73 -40.87
N SER A 26 39.42 -15.26 -42.04
CA SER A 26 40.58 -14.36 -42.18
C SER A 26 40.15 -13.02 -42.75
N CYS A 27 40.61 -11.92 -42.13
CA CYS A 27 40.40 -10.58 -42.63
C CYS A 27 41.60 -10.11 -43.48
N ASP A 28 41.40 -9.90 -44.78
CA ASP A 28 42.46 -9.41 -45.68
C ASP A 28 42.89 -7.96 -45.37
N PHE A 29 42.01 -7.16 -44.75
CA PHE A 29 42.32 -5.76 -44.45
C PHE A 29 43.26 -5.59 -43.25
N CYS A 30 43.00 -6.30 -42.14
CA CYS A 30 43.78 -6.14 -40.91
C CYS A 30 44.63 -7.35 -40.52
N GLY A 31 44.54 -8.45 -41.28
CA GLY A 31 45.32 -9.68 -41.06
C GLY A 31 44.90 -10.51 -39.84
N MET A 32 43.82 -10.13 -39.16
CA MET A 32 43.28 -10.91 -38.03
C MET A 32 42.64 -12.20 -38.55
N THR A 33 42.73 -13.25 -37.75
CA THR A 33 42.03 -14.52 -37.97
C THR A 33 41.13 -14.82 -36.77
N PHE A 34 40.00 -15.46 -37.03
CA PHE A 34 39.02 -15.86 -36.02
C PHE A 34 38.64 -17.31 -36.27
N ASP A 35 38.49 -18.11 -35.23
CA ASP A 35 37.98 -19.48 -35.36
C ASP A 35 36.49 -19.48 -35.70
N PHE A 36 36.03 -20.52 -36.40
CA PHE A 36 34.62 -20.65 -36.75
C PHE A 36 33.69 -20.58 -35.53
N ASP A 37 34.08 -21.25 -34.46
CA ASP A 37 33.33 -21.37 -33.21
C ASP A 37 33.04 -20.00 -32.57
N TYR A 38 33.88 -18.99 -32.81
CA TYR A 38 33.73 -17.65 -32.25
C TYR A 38 32.45 -16.95 -32.73
N PHE A 39 32.14 -17.05 -34.03
CA PHE A 39 30.92 -16.45 -34.58
C PHE A 39 29.69 -17.28 -34.25
N GLU A 40 29.85 -18.59 -34.05
CA GLU A 40 28.75 -19.45 -33.63
C GLU A 40 28.34 -19.16 -32.17
N THR A 41 29.29 -18.98 -31.24
CA THR A 41 28.98 -18.64 -29.84
C THR A 41 28.41 -17.24 -29.66
N ALA A 42 28.99 -16.21 -30.30
CA ALA A 42 28.46 -14.84 -30.22
C ALA A 42 27.04 -14.75 -30.80
N ASN A 43 26.78 -15.48 -31.90
CA ASN A 43 25.45 -15.58 -32.48
C ASN A 43 24.51 -16.35 -31.53
N LEU A 44 24.95 -17.46 -30.94
CA LEU A 44 24.16 -18.27 -30.02
C LEU A 44 23.72 -17.49 -28.79
N LEU A 45 24.60 -16.69 -28.17
CA LEU A 45 24.23 -15.82 -27.03
C LEU A 45 23.15 -14.80 -27.42
N SER A 46 23.26 -14.19 -28.60
CA SER A 46 22.27 -13.24 -29.10
C SER A 46 20.91 -13.91 -29.39
N VAL A 47 20.93 -15.14 -29.91
CA VAL A 47 19.73 -15.94 -30.19
C VAL A 47 19.08 -16.41 -28.88
N ALA A 48 19.88 -16.83 -27.90
CA ALA A 48 19.41 -17.22 -26.57
C ALA A 48 18.71 -16.05 -25.87
N ASN A 49 19.32 -14.86 -25.86
CA ASN A 49 18.70 -13.65 -25.30
C ASN A 49 17.42 -13.24 -26.04
N ARG A 50 17.38 -13.39 -27.37
CA ARG A 50 16.16 -13.13 -28.15
C ARG A 50 15.03 -14.11 -27.82
N ALA A 51 15.36 -15.38 -27.59
CA ALA A 51 14.40 -16.38 -27.14
C ALA A 51 13.91 -16.07 -25.72
N LEU A 52 14.82 -15.67 -24.82
CA LEU A 52 14.49 -15.25 -23.45
C LEU A 52 13.51 -14.06 -23.45
N GLY A 53 13.80 -13.01 -24.22
CA GLY A 53 12.93 -11.83 -24.35
C GLY A 53 11.59 -12.09 -25.07
N ARG A 54 11.37 -13.29 -25.60
CA ARG A 54 10.07 -13.75 -26.13
C ARG A 54 9.32 -14.67 -25.17
N GLY A 55 9.87 -14.92 -23.97
CA GLY A 55 9.35 -15.89 -23.01
C GLY A 55 9.57 -17.34 -23.42
N GLU A 56 10.46 -17.63 -24.38
CA GLU A 56 10.78 -18.99 -24.83
C GLU A 56 11.82 -19.66 -23.89
N PHE A 57 11.56 -19.66 -22.57
CA PHE A 57 12.53 -20.00 -21.51
C PHE A 57 13.21 -21.36 -21.70
N ASN A 58 12.48 -22.39 -22.14
CA ASN A 58 13.06 -23.72 -22.35
C ASN A 58 14.03 -23.77 -23.53
N ALA A 59 13.77 -22.99 -24.58
CA ALA A 59 14.66 -22.92 -25.73
C ALA A 59 15.91 -22.10 -25.39
N ALA A 60 15.71 -20.94 -24.74
CA ALA A 60 16.80 -20.10 -24.25
C ALA A 60 17.72 -20.87 -23.28
N ARG A 61 17.15 -21.61 -22.32
CA ARG A 61 17.90 -22.43 -21.36
C ARG A 61 18.87 -23.39 -22.05
N LYS A 62 18.41 -24.16 -23.04
CA LYS A 62 19.27 -25.12 -23.75
C LYS A 62 20.49 -24.45 -24.40
N MET A 63 20.28 -23.26 -24.97
CA MET A 63 21.36 -22.49 -25.59
C MET A 63 22.33 -21.94 -24.53
N PHE A 64 21.82 -21.46 -23.41
CA PHE A 64 22.66 -21.01 -22.29
C PHE A 64 23.42 -22.18 -21.63
N GLU A 65 22.81 -23.35 -21.51
CA GLU A 65 23.48 -24.57 -21.02
C GLU A 65 24.65 -24.94 -21.94
N GLU A 66 24.43 -24.94 -23.27
CA GLU A 66 25.51 -25.18 -24.25
C GLU A 66 26.63 -24.13 -24.17
N LEU A 67 26.28 -22.85 -23.96
CA LEU A 67 27.27 -21.79 -23.75
C LEU A 67 28.04 -21.99 -22.43
N SER A 68 27.36 -22.43 -21.37
CA SER A 68 27.97 -22.67 -20.06
C SER A 68 28.96 -23.84 -20.04
N GLU A 69 28.78 -24.81 -20.95
CA GLU A 69 29.75 -25.90 -21.13
C GLU A 69 31.09 -25.38 -21.72
N LYS A 70 31.04 -24.29 -22.51
CA LYS A 70 32.22 -23.66 -23.12
C LYS A 70 32.91 -22.69 -22.18
N ASP A 71 32.15 -21.82 -21.52
CA ASP A 71 32.65 -20.90 -20.50
C ASP A 71 31.69 -20.86 -19.30
N PRO A 72 31.97 -21.61 -18.21
CA PRO A 72 31.10 -21.66 -17.03
C PRO A 72 31.17 -20.38 -16.19
N HIS A 73 32.12 -19.48 -16.45
CA HIS A 73 32.32 -18.26 -15.68
C HIS A 73 31.75 -17.01 -16.37
N ASP A 74 31.17 -17.16 -17.56
CA ASP A 74 30.54 -16.06 -18.31
C ASP A 74 29.28 -15.56 -17.58
N ALA A 75 29.36 -14.35 -17.04
CA ALA A 75 28.28 -13.72 -16.29
C ALA A 75 26.99 -13.53 -17.11
N ALA A 76 27.09 -13.28 -18.42
CA ALA A 76 25.93 -13.13 -19.29
C ALA A 76 25.17 -14.46 -19.44
N VAL A 77 25.90 -15.58 -19.51
CA VAL A 77 25.34 -16.92 -19.58
C VAL A 77 24.70 -17.31 -18.25
N LEU A 78 25.41 -17.11 -17.13
CA LEU A 78 24.89 -17.39 -15.78
C LEU A 78 23.62 -16.58 -15.48
N ARG A 79 23.57 -15.32 -15.90
CA ARG A 79 22.37 -14.47 -15.82
C ARG A 79 21.24 -15.02 -16.67
N GLY A 80 21.54 -15.45 -17.90
CA GLY A 80 20.56 -16.06 -18.79
C GLY A 80 19.92 -17.32 -18.22
N LEU A 81 20.72 -18.19 -17.59
CA LEU A 81 20.24 -19.39 -16.90
C LEU A 81 19.33 -19.04 -15.73
N LEU A 82 19.77 -18.15 -14.84
CA LEU A 82 18.95 -17.65 -13.72
C LEU A 82 17.60 -17.12 -14.20
N PHE A 83 17.59 -16.34 -15.28
CA PHE A 83 16.36 -15.75 -15.81
C PHE A 83 15.45 -16.80 -16.43
N CYS A 84 16.01 -17.87 -17.01
CA CYS A 84 15.23 -19.02 -17.47
C CYS A 84 14.62 -19.83 -16.32
N ASP A 85 15.29 -19.91 -15.16
CA ASP A 85 14.78 -20.55 -13.93
C ASP A 85 13.60 -19.75 -13.36
N GLU A 86 13.79 -18.46 -13.19
CA GLU A 86 12.81 -17.55 -12.58
C GLU A 86 11.76 -17.00 -13.58
N LYS A 87 11.85 -17.40 -14.85
CA LYS A 87 10.97 -16.96 -15.95
C LYS A 87 10.93 -15.44 -16.12
N ILE A 88 12.10 -14.80 -16.04
CA ILE A 88 12.28 -13.36 -16.20
C ILE A 88 12.66 -13.09 -17.65
N GLU A 89 11.87 -12.27 -18.34
CA GLU A 89 12.18 -11.87 -19.72
C GLU A 89 13.30 -10.81 -19.76
N SER A 90 13.27 -9.89 -18.79
CA SER A 90 14.17 -8.74 -18.74
C SER A 90 14.28 -8.13 -17.34
N LEU A 91 15.39 -7.45 -17.07
CA LEU A 91 15.52 -6.61 -15.87
C LEU A 91 14.50 -5.47 -15.85
N TYR A 92 14.19 -4.91 -17.03
CA TYR A 92 13.27 -3.79 -17.18
C TYR A 92 11.82 -4.13 -16.81
N SER A 93 11.47 -5.42 -16.76
CA SER A 93 10.12 -5.87 -16.40
C SER A 93 9.97 -6.20 -14.92
N LEU A 94 11.04 -6.09 -14.11
CA LEU A 94 10.98 -6.40 -12.69
C LEU A 94 10.33 -5.26 -11.92
N ASP A 95 9.34 -5.61 -11.11
CA ASP A 95 8.69 -4.74 -10.15
C ASP A 95 9.16 -5.13 -8.73
N ILE A 96 9.26 -4.16 -7.83
CA ILE A 96 9.56 -4.41 -6.42
C ILE A 96 8.46 -5.24 -5.75
N GLU A 97 7.21 -5.11 -6.20
CA GLU A 97 6.07 -5.86 -5.65
C GLU A 97 6.16 -7.36 -5.96
N GLU A 98 6.67 -7.69 -7.14
CA GLU A 98 6.70 -9.05 -7.70
C GLU A 98 8.12 -9.49 -8.08
N PHE A 99 9.11 -9.23 -7.21
CA PHE A 99 10.48 -9.67 -7.47
C PHE A 99 10.59 -11.20 -7.33
N PRO A 100 10.77 -11.96 -8.42
CA PRO A 100 10.57 -13.41 -8.39
C PRO A 100 11.82 -14.18 -7.93
N ILE A 101 12.97 -13.52 -7.86
CA ILE A 101 14.26 -14.17 -7.61
C ILE A 101 14.39 -14.59 -6.16
N ASP A 102 14.56 -15.90 -5.92
CA ASP A 102 14.92 -16.41 -4.61
C ASP A 102 16.45 -16.48 -4.44
N THR A 103 16.97 -15.67 -3.53
CA THR A 103 18.41 -15.61 -3.23
C THR A 103 18.94 -16.86 -2.54
N GLU A 104 18.05 -17.72 -2.04
CA GLU A 104 18.39 -19.03 -1.46
C GLU A 104 18.34 -20.15 -2.50
N ASP A 105 17.91 -19.87 -3.73
CA ASP A 105 17.87 -20.87 -4.79
C ASP A 105 19.28 -21.36 -5.15
N LYS A 106 19.35 -22.65 -5.52
CA LYS A 106 20.60 -23.32 -5.86
C LYS A 106 21.24 -22.73 -7.12
N HIS A 107 20.44 -22.34 -8.10
CA HIS A 107 20.91 -21.74 -9.34
C HIS A 107 21.43 -20.33 -9.09
N PHE A 108 20.76 -19.53 -8.25
CA PHE A 108 21.27 -18.22 -7.85
C PHE A 108 22.63 -18.31 -7.12
N THR A 109 22.73 -19.23 -6.16
CA THR A 109 23.98 -19.48 -5.43
C THR A 109 25.09 -19.95 -6.36
N TYR A 110 24.79 -20.88 -7.27
CA TYR A 110 25.73 -21.37 -8.27
C TYR A 110 26.26 -20.25 -9.15
N SER A 111 25.39 -19.36 -9.63
CA SER A 111 25.77 -18.20 -10.44
C SER A 111 26.70 -17.24 -9.69
N ILE A 112 26.51 -17.01 -8.39
CA ILE A 112 27.44 -16.20 -7.59
C ILE A 112 28.79 -16.91 -7.44
N GLU A 113 28.81 -18.21 -7.15
CA GLU A 113 30.06 -18.95 -6.91
C GLU A 113 30.95 -19.06 -8.16
N HIS A 114 30.35 -19.04 -9.34
CA HIS A 114 31.05 -19.22 -10.61
C HIS A 114 31.18 -17.92 -11.42
N ALA A 115 30.56 -16.83 -11.01
CA ALA A 115 30.68 -15.57 -11.75
C ALA A 115 32.11 -15.02 -11.73
N ASP A 116 32.50 -14.38 -12.83
CA ASP A 116 33.67 -13.52 -12.88
C ASP A 116 33.50 -12.26 -12.00
N HIS A 117 34.51 -11.39 -11.96
CA HIS A 117 34.47 -10.20 -11.09
C HIS A 117 33.31 -9.25 -11.42
N ILE A 118 32.93 -9.10 -12.69
CA ILE A 118 31.82 -8.24 -13.10
C ILE A 118 30.48 -8.89 -12.73
N GLY A 119 30.32 -10.18 -13.01
CA GLY A 119 29.15 -10.95 -12.64
C GLY A 119 28.92 -10.99 -11.14
N LEU A 120 29.97 -11.10 -10.33
CA LEU A 120 29.88 -11.03 -8.87
C LEU A 120 29.26 -9.71 -8.38
N GLN A 121 29.64 -8.58 -8.98
CA GLN A 121 29.03 -7.29 -8.66
C GLN A 121 27.58 -7.24 -9.11
N TYR A 122 27.30 -7.71 -10.33
CA TYR A 122 25.94 -7.78 -10.88
C TYR A 122 25.00 -8.57 -9.98
N PHE A 123 25.35 -9.82 -9.66
CA PHE A 123 24.54 -10.67 -8.79
C PHE A 123 24.47 -10.14 -7.35
N GLY A 124 25.49 -9.40 -6.89
CA GLY A 124 25.44 -8.66 -5.63
C GLY A 124 24.30 -7.64 -5.59
N HIS A 125 24.16 -6.82 -6.65
CA HIS A 125 23.05 -5.87 -6.76
C HIS A 125 21.69 -6.56 -6.87
N ILE A 126 21.60 -7.66 -7.63
CA ILE A 126 20.36 -8.46 -7.72
C ILE A 126 19.98 -9.04 -6.35
N LYS A 127 20.96 -9.52 -5.57
CA LYS A 127 20.73 -10.03 -4.22
C LYS A 127 20.22 -8.93 -3.29
N ASN A 128 20.84 -7.76 -3.31
CA ASN A 128 20.41 -6.61 -2.52
C ASN A 128 18.99 -6.19 -2.88
N ALA A 129 18.68 -6.11 -4.18
CA ALA A 129 17.35 -5.79 -4.68
C ALA A 129 16.29 -6.80 -4.19
N ALA A 130 16.62 -8.10 -4.18
CA ALA A 130 15.74 -9.13 -3.63
C ALA A 130 15.47 -8.94 -2.12
N GLU A 131 16.50 -8.63 -1.34
CA GLU A 131 16.38 -8.36 0.09
C GLU A 131 15.55 -7.10 0.37
N ILE A 132 15.73 -6.04 -0.44
CA ILE A 132 14.93 -4.81 -0.37
C ILE A 132 13.48 -5.09 -0.73
N SER A 133 13.21 -5.86 -1.79
CA SER A 133 11.85 -6.27 -2.17
C SER A 133 11.15 -7.05 -1.04
N LYS A 134 11.84 -8.00 -0.39
CA LYS A 134 11.29 -8.71 0.78
C LYS A 134 10.89 -7.75 1.90
N LYS A 135 11.77 -6.81 2.27
CA LYS A 135 11.47 -5.77 3.28
C LYS A 135 10.32 -4.85 2.86
N TYR A 136 10.26 -4.49 1.57
CA TYR A 136 9.18 -3.68 1.02
C TYR A 136 7.83 -4.40 1.14
N GLN A 137 7.75 -5.68 0.76
CA GLN A 137 6.53 -6.48 0.90
C GLN A 137 6.08 -6.61 2.36
N GLU A 138 7.01 -6.72 3.32
CA GLU A 138 6.71 -6.68 4.75
C GLU A 138 6.12 -5.32 5.16
N SER A 139 6.75 -4.22 4.72
CA SER A 139 6.27 -2.85 4.97
C SER A 139 4.87 -2.61 4.40
N VAL A 140 4.58 -3.10 3.18
CA VAL A 140 3.24 -3.00 2.58
C VAL A 140 2.19 -3.79 3.39
N LYS A 141 2.54 -4.95 3.94
CA LYS A 141 1.65 -5.72 4.83
C LYS A 141 1.39 -4.95 6.14
N GLU A 142 2.41 -4.31 6.70
CA GLU A 142 2.26 -3.43 7.87
C GLU A 142 1.34 -2.24 7.56
N ASP A 143 1.51 -1.60 6.40
CA ASP A 143 0.68 -0.49 5.94
C ASP A 143 -0.80 -0.90 5.80
N GLN A 144 -1.05 -2.05 5.19
CA GLN A 144 -2.42 -2.59 5.03
C GLN A 144 -3.06 -2.91 6.38
N ALA A 145 -2.31 -3.50 7.32
CA ALA A 145 -2.79 -3.77 8.67
C ALA A 145 -3.11 -2.47 9.43
N CYS A 146 -2.23 -1.48 9.35
CA CYS A 146 -2.40 -0.18 10.00
C CYS A 146 -3.58 0.59 9.39
N GLN A 147 -3.75 0.54 8.07
CA GLN A 147 -4.87 1.16 7.37
C GLN A 147 -6.21 0.53 7.79
N LYS A 148 -6.25 -0.79 7.96
CA LYS A 148 -7.44 -1.49 8.48
C LYS A 148 -7.76 -1.02 9.90
N ASP A 149 -6.77 -0.92 10.78
CA ASP A 149 -6.95 -0.43 12.15
C ASP A 149 -7.45 1.03 12.18
N CYS A 150 -6.91 1.89 11.31
CA CYS A 150 -7.39 3.27 11.14
C CYS A 150 -8.86 3.31 10.73
N ASN A 151 -9.24 2.50 9.74
CA ASN A 151 -10.63 2.42 9.27
C ASN A 151 -11.56 1.92 10.38
N ASP A 152 -11.14 0.92 11.17
CA ASP A 152 -11.92 0.38 12.29
C ASP A 152 -12.10 1.41 13.41
N VAL A 153 -11.07 2.20 13.74
CA VAL A 153 -11.18 3.29 14.72
C VAL A 153 -12.05 4.43 14.18
N GLY A 154 -11.86 4.83 12.92
CA GLY A 154 -12.70 5.83 12.27
C GLY A 154 -14.18 5.46 12.26
N ASN A 155 -14.51 4.20 11.95
CA ASN A 155 -15.87 3.67 12.01
C ASN A 155 -16.46 3.73 13.43
N LYS A 156 -15.66 3.45 14.47
CA LYS A 156 -16.10 3.55 15.88
C LYS A 156 -16.35 5.00 16.29
N ILE A 157 -15.54 5.95 15.81
CA ILE A 157 -15.76 7.39 16.03
C ILE A 157 -17.12 7.78 15.41
N LEU A 158 -17.34 7.44 14.15
CA LEU A 158 -18.58 7.75 13.42
C LEU A 158 -19.83 7.14 14.09
N ASP A 159 -19.76 5.88 14.55
CA ASP A 159 -20.87 5.27 15.28
C ASP A 159 -21.15 5.99 16.60
N THR A 160 -20.10 6.34 17.36
CA THR A 160 -20.24 7.03 18.64
C THR A 160 -20.81 8.44 18.46
N GLU A 161 -20.35 9.18 17.45
CA GLU A 161 -20.92 10.48 17.08
C GLU A 161 -22.38 10.36 16.63
N GLY A 162 -22.70 9.35 15.81
CA GLY A 162 -24.06 9.06 15.41
C GLY A 162 -24.99 8.74 16.60
N ARG A 163 -24.49 8.06 17.63
CA ARG A 163 -25.22 7.81 18.89
C ARG A 163 -25.44 9.10 19.69
N ILE A 164 -24.43 9.97 19.76
CA ILE A 164 -24.54 11.30 20.39
C ILE A 164 -25.62 12.13 19.68
N ASP A 165 -25.65 12.14 18.35
CA ASP A 165 -26.61 12.92 17.57
C ASP A 165 -28.02 12.35 17.65
N LYS A 166 -28.19 11.02 17.62
CA LYS A 166 -29.48 10.36 17.88
C LYS A 166 -30.02 10.71 19.28
N LEU A 167 -29.15 10.73 20.30
CA LEU A 167 -29.54 11.15 21.65
C LEU A 167 -29.94 12.63 21.66
N ARG A 168 -29.17 13.51 21.01
CA ARG A 168 -29.49 14.94 20.89
C ARG A 168 -30.83 15.18 20.19
N HIS A 169 -31.11 14.44 19.11
CA HIS A 169 -32.37 14.54 18.37
C HIS A 169 -33.56 14.06 19.19
N LYS A 170 -33.46 12.90 19.85
CA LYS A 170 -34.52 12.38 20.75
C LYS A 170 -34.82 13.38 21.86
N VAL A 171 -33.78 13.96 22.45
CA VAL A 171 -33.90 15.02 23.47
C VAL A 171 -34.64 16.22 22.92
N TRP A 172 -34.20 16.73 21.77
CA TRP A 172 -34.80 17.92 21.16
C TRP A 172 -36.26 17.69 20.77
N THR A 173 -36.59 16.49 20.27
CA THR A 173 -37.96 16.11 19.93
C THR A 173 -38.83 16.02 21.19
N ALA A 174 -38.33 15.44 22.29
CA ALA A 174 -39.07 15.39 23.55
C ALA A 174 -39.37 16.79 24.12
N ILE A 175 -38.38 17.68 24.08
CA ILE A 175 -38.55 19.09 24.47
C ILE A 175 -39.57 19.77 23.55
N LYS A 176 -39.47 19.58 22.23
CA LYS A 176 -40.40 20.16 21.27
C LYS A 176 -41.83 19.64 21.46
N VAL A 177 -42.03 18.35 21.76
CA VAL A 177 -43.36 17.80 22.08
C VAL A 177 -43.92 18.43 23.37
N ALA A 178 -43.08 18.62 24.40
CA ALA A 178 -43.51 19.30 25.62
C ALA A 178 -43.89 20.77 25.36
N PHE A 179 -43.10 21.51 24.57
CA PHE A 179 -43.40 22.89 24.19
C PHE A 179 -44.62 23.01 23.27
N THR A 180 -44.74 22.14 22.26
CA THR A 180 -45.89 22.15 21.34
C THR A 180 -47.16 21.67 21.99
N ALA A 181 -47.09 20.79 23.00
CA ALA A 181 -48.22 20.49 23.86
C ALA A 181 -48.68 21.77 24.55
N VAL A 182 -47.76 22.54 25.15
CA VAL A 182 -48.05 23.86 25.76
C VAL A 182 -48.63 24.87 24.76
N GLU A 183 -48.13 24.93 23.52
CA GLU A 183 -48.63 25.85 22.49
C GLU A 183 -49.96 25.42 21.85
N ARG A 184 -50.25 24.12 21.73
CA ARG A 184 -51.51 23.60 21.18
C ARG A 184 -52.69 23.61 22.16
N PHE A 185 -52.50 24.10 23.39
CA PHE A 185 -53.57 24.28 24.38
C PHE A 185 -54.56 25.41 24.04
N ASP A 186 -54.55 25.98 22.83
CA ASP A 186 -55.45 27.06 22.42
C ASP A 186 -56.76 26.58 21.72
N ASP A 187 -56.90 25.30 21.35
CA ASP A 187 -57.93 24.93 20.33
C ASP A 187 -58.73 23.60 20.52
N SER A 188 -58.76 22.91 21.67
CA SER A 188 -59.57 21.66 21.79
C SER A 188 -60.28 21.40 23.13
N ASP A 189 -61.57 21.05 23.04
CA ASP A 189 -62.56 20.96 24.14
C ASP A 189 -62.36 19.80 25.14
N THR A 190 -61.44 18.86 24.89
CA THR A 190 -61.11 17.78 25.84
C THR A 190 -59.88 18.07 26.71
N ASP A 191 -59.26 19.25 26.55
CA ASP A 191 -57.98 19.64 27.15
C ASP A 191 -58.09 20.47 28.45
N SER A 192 -59.29 20.59 29.01
CA SER A 192 -59.50 21.33 30.24
C SER A 192 -58.79 20.69 31.45
N ALA A 193 -58.61 19.37 31.50
CA ALA A 193 -58.05 18.69 32.67
C ALA A 193 -56.56 18.96 32.92
N ILE A 194 -55.73 19.12 31.87
CA ILE A 194 -54.30 19.40 32.02
C ILE A 194 -54.06 20.91 32.17
N PHE A 195 -54.82 21.75 31.48
CA PHE A 195 -54.85 23.18 31.74
C PHE A 195 -55.31 23.44 33.18
N TYR A 196 -56.35 22.78 33.68
CA TYR A 196 -56.73 22.80 35.08
C TYR A 196 -55.64 22.19 35.97
N ALA A 197 -54.91 21.14 35.61
CA ALA A 197 -53.83 20.62 36.46
C ALA A 197 -52.62 21.58 36.60
N CYS A 198 -52.28 22.32 35.54
CA CYS A 198 -51.18 23.30 35.53
C CYS A 198 -51.61 24.68 36.03
N CYS A 199 -52.85 25.09 35.78
CA CYS A 199 -53.43 26.35 36.21
C CYS A 199 -54.13 26.27 37.56
N LEU A 200 -54.59 25.10 38.04
CA LEU A 200 -55.13 24.93 39.41
C LEU A 200 -54.10 25.46 40.40
N PRO A 201 -52.81 25.12 40.34
CA PRO A 201 -51.83 25.69 41.26
C PRO A 201 -51.74 27.19 41.23
N ILE A 202 -51.79 27.78 40.04
CA ILE A 202 -51.71 29.23 39.84
C ILE A 202 -52.98 29.88 40.39
N VAL A 203 -54.15 29.30 40.12
CA VAL A 203 -55.46 29.75 40.59
C VAL A 203 -55.61 29.56 42.11
N PHE A 204 -55.20 28.43 42.67
CA PHE A 204 -55.18 28.17 44.13
C PHE A 204 -54.21 29.12 44.83
N ALA A 205 -53.09 29.47 44.20
CA ALA A 205 -52.20 30.48 44.74
C ALA A 205 -52.81 31.89 44.70
N LEU A 206 -53.45 32.28 43.60
CA LEU A 206 -54.16 33.56 43.48
C LEU A 206 -55.34 33.67 44.48
N ILE A 207 -56.09 32.58 44.70
CA ILE A 207 -57.18 32.52 45.68
C ILE A 207 -56.63 32.51 47.13
N GLY A 208 -55.51 31.83 47.39
CA GLY A 208 -54.83 31.83 48.69
C GLY A 208 -54.31 33.21 49.11
N ILE A 209 -53.84 34.01 48.14
CA ILE A 209 -53.43 35.41 48.36
C ILE A 209 -54.63 36.28 48.81
N GLY A 210 -55.83 36.03 48.27
CA GLY A 210 -57.03 36.82 48.58
C GLY A 210 -57.70 36.50 49.92
N THR A 211 -57.52 35.30 50.47
CA THR A 211 -58.25 34.82 51.67
C THR A 211 -57.46 34.97 52.98
N GLY A 212 -56.27 35.57 52.96
CA GLY A 212 -55.41 35.71 54.14
C GLY A 212 -54.70 34.42 54.57
N THR A 213 -54.81 33.35 53.78
CA THR A 213 -54.13 32.06 54.00
C THR A 213 -52.73 32.03 53.38
N TYR A 214 -52.00 33.15 53.50
CA TYR A 214 -50.62 33.32 53.04
C TYR A 214 -49.69 32.18 53.51
N PHE A 215 -50.02 31.59 54.66
CA PHE A 215 -49.28 30.47 55.24
C PHE A 215 -49.28 29.20 54.38
N PHE A 216 -50.28 28.97 53.51
CA PHE A 216 -50.41 27.75 52.71
C PHE A 216 -50.23 27.94 51.20
N GLY A 217 -50.55 29.12 50.66
CA GLY A 217 -50.47 29.37 49.20
C GLY A 217 -49.05 29.40 48.63
N ILE A 218 -48.10 30.06 49.32
CA ILE A 218 -46.72 30.18 48.86
C ILE A 218 -45.98 28.82 48.85
N PRO A 219 -46.04 27.99 49.91
CA PRO A 219 -45.43 26.66 49.90
C PRO A 219 -45.96 25.77 48.77
N PHE A 220 -47.25 25.86 48.45
CA PHE A 220 -47.87 25.08 47.37
C PHE A 220 -47.29 25.43 45.99
N LEU A 221 -47.11 26.72 45.69
CA LEU A 221 -46.45 27.16 44.46
C LEU A 221 -45.01 26.67 44.36
N ILE A 222 -44.27 26.73 45.47
CA ILE A 222 -42.89 26.26 45.52
C ILE A 222 -42.83 24.75 45.23
N ILE A 223 -43.72 23.96 45.84
CA ILE A 223 -43.79 22.51 45.61
C ILE A 223 -44.11 22.21 44.13
N MET A 224 -45.07 22.92 43.53
CA MET A 224 -45.42 22.72 42.11
C MET A 224 -44.29 23.14 41.17
N ALA A 225 -43.62 24.26 41.45
CA ALA A 225 -42.44 24.67 40.70
C ALA A 225 -41.31 23.64 40.81
N ILE A 226 -41.07 23.07 42.00
CA ILE A 226 -40.09 21.99 42.20
C ILE A 226 -40.51 20.74 41.43
N LEU A 227 -41.78 20.32 41.47
CA LEU A 227 -42.26 19.14 40.74
C LEU A 227 -42.08 19.26 39.21
N ILE A 228 -42.15 20.48 38.67
CA ILE A 228 -41.92 20.74 37.24
C ILE A 228 -40.43 20.88 36.93
N LEU A 229 -39.69 21.65 37.72
CA LEU A 229 -38.27 21.96 37.46
C LEU A 229 -37.34 20.78 37.77
N LEU A 230 -37.66 19.97 38.78
CA LEU A 230 -36.80 18.87 39.24
C LEU A 230 -36.59 17.79 38.16
N PRO A 231 -37.62 17.30 37.45
CA PRO A 231 -37.43 16.40 36.31
C PRO A 231 -36.57 17.01 35.20
N ILE A 232 -36.74 18.30 34.90
CA ILE A 232 -35.95 19.01 33.88
C ILE A 232 -34.48 19.09 34.28
N ILE A 233 -34.21 19.40 35.55
CA ILE A 233 -32.85 19.47 36.10
C ILE A 233 -32.21 18.07 36.09
N ILE A 234 -32.91 17.05 36.58
CA ILE A 234 -32.42 15.66 36.59
C ILE A 234 -32.12 15.20 35.16
N TYR A 235 -33.03 15.48 34.22
CA TYR A 235 -32.86 15.14 32.82
C TYR A 235 -31.64 15.82 32.19
N ASN A 236 -31.48 17.13 32.41
CA ASN A 236 -30.33 17.87 31.93
C ASN A 236 -29.01 17.39 32.55
N ALA A 237 -29.02 17.00 33.84
CA ALA A 237 -27.88 16.43 34.52
C ALA A 237 -27.48 15.06 33.93
N ILE A 238 -28.44 14.15 33.74
CA ILE A 238 -28.20 12.84 33.11
C ILE A 238 -27.68 13.02 31.68
N LYS A 239 -28.28 13.92 30.90
CA LYS A 239 -27.83 14.26 29.54
C LYS A 239 -26.40 14.75 29.52
N TYR A 240 -26.07 15.73 30.37
CA TYR A 240 -24.72 16.29 30.44
C TYR A 240 -23.70 15.21 30.82
N HIS A 241 -24.05 14.34 31.77
CA HIS A 241 -23.21 13.22 32.17
C HIS A 241 -22.99 12.20 31.05
N LEU A 242 -24.05 11.77 30.36
CA LEU A 242 -23.97 10.81 29.24
C LEU A 242 -23.21 11.37 28.05
N ILE A 243 -23.51 12.60 27.63
CA ILE A 243 -22.78 13.26 26.53
C ILE A 243 -21.32 13.50 26.92
N GLY A 244 -21.05 13.89 28.17
CA GLY A 244 -19.69 14.03 28.68
C GLY A 244 -18.92 12.72 28.65
N LYS A 245 -19.55 11.60 29.03
CA LYS A 245 -18.93 10.26 28.97
C LYS A 245 -18.61 9.85 27.53
N MET A 246 -19.56 9.98 26.60
CA MET A 246 -19.32 9.64 25.20
C MET A 246 -18.28 10.56 24.55
N ARG A 247 -18.27 11.86 24.90
CA ARG A 247 -17.24 12.79 24.40
C ARG A 247 -15.84 12.40 24.86
N LYS A 248 -15.69 11.92 26.09
CA LYS A 248 -14.41 11.37 26.58
C LYS A 248 -14.00 10.12 25.79
N GLU A 249 -14.93 9.21 25.51
CA GLU A 249 -14.68 8.03 24.68
C GLU A 249 -14.24 8.41 23.25
N VAL A 250 -14.94 9.36 22.61
CA VAL A 250 -14.54 9.91 21.31
C VAL A 250 -13.16 10.55 21.38
N SER A 251 -12.83 11.34 22.41
CA SER A 251 -11.50 11.95 22.51
C SER A 251 -10.36 10.94 22.60
N VAL A 252 -10.59 9.81 23.29
CA VAL A 252 -9.59 8.72 23.36
C VAL A 252 -9.45 8.03 21.99
N LEU A 253 -10.56 7.81 21.29
CA LEU A 253 -10.53 7.23 19.94
C LEU A 253 -9.86 8.16 18.93
N VAL A 254 -10.08 9.47 19.02
CA VAL A 254 -9.45 10.47 18.14
C VAL A 254 -7.94 10.51 18.35
N GLU A 255 -7.46 10.47 19.60
CA GLU A 255 -6.01 10.42 19.85
C GLU A 255 -5.41 9.12 19.31
N LYS A 256 -6.10 7.98 19.48
CA LYS A 256 -5.67 6.70 18.91
C LYS A 256 -5.64 6.72 17.37
N ASP A 257 -6.64 7.33 16.72
CA ASP A 257 -6.67 7.49 15.25
C ASP A 257 -5.47 8.32 14.78
N LYS A 258 -5.14 9.41 15.50
CA LYS A 258 -3.98 10.25 15.21
C LYS A 258 -2.66 9.48 15.35
N GLU A 259 -2.48 8.72 16.43
CA GLU A 259 -1.30 7.86 16.62
C GLU A 259 -1.16 6.82 15.52
N LEU A 260 -2.26 6.18 15.11
CA LEU A 260 -2.25 5.19 14.02
C LEU A 260 -1.92 5.83 12.67
N ARG A 261 -2.48 7.00 12.36
CA ARG A 261 -2.16 7.74 11.14
C ARG A 261 -0.69 8.16 11.09
N GLN A 262 -0.13 8.62 12.21
CA GLN A 262 1.29 8.93 12.28
C GLN A 262 2.15 7.70 11.97
N LYS A 263 1.82 6.54 12.56
CA LYS A 263 2.52 5.28 12.25
C LYS A 263 2.37 4.85 10.79
N LEU A 264 1.19 5.04 10.20
CA LEU A 264 0.94 4.77 8.80
C LEU A 264 1.79 5.67 7.89
N ASP A 265 1.90 6.96 8.21
CA ASP A 265 2.72 7.91 7.44
C ASP A 265 4.22 7.60 7.57
N GLU A 266 4.70 7.26 8.78
CA GLU A 266 6.07 6.80 9.02
C GLU A 266 6.38 5.52 8.23
N SER A 267 5.44 4.58 8.21
CA SER A 267 5.61 3.31 7.50
C SER A 267 5.61 3.47 5.98
N ARG A 268 4.70 4.30 5.44
CA ARG A 268 4.72 4.70 4.02
C ARG A 268 6.03 5.37 3.61
N GLY A 269 6.56 6.25 4.46
CA GLY A 269 7.87 6.87 4.23
C GLY A 269 8.99 5.83 4.12
N ARG A 270 8.97 4.77 4.94
CA ARG A 270 9.91 3.65 4.80
C ARG A 270 9.73 2.90 3.49
N SER A 271 8.48 2.62 3.09
CA SER A 271 8.16 1.95 1.82
C SER A 271 8.67 2.75 0.61
N GLU A 272 8.56 4.08 0.62
CA GLU A 272 9.08 4.96 -0.44
C GLU A 272 10.62 4.95 -0.53
N ILE A 273 11.30 4.93 0.61
CA ILE A 273 12.77 4.83 0.68
C ILE A 273 13.22 3.49 0.10
N LEU A 274 12.61 2.38 0.54
CA LEU A 274 12.92 1.03 0.04
C LEU A 274 12.68 0.92 -1.48
N HIS A 275 11.60 1.53 -1.99
CA HIS A 275 11.33 1.56 -3.43
C HIS A 275 12.43 2.31 -4.21
N THR A 276 12.95 3.41 -3.65
CA THR A 276 14.04 4.17 -4.27
C THR A 276 15.34 3.37 -4.25
N GLU A 277 15.70 2.78 -3.11
CA GLU A 277 16.88 1.93 -2.96
C GLU A 277 16.84 0.74 -3.93
N PHE A 278 15.67 0.11 -4.10
CA PHE A 278 15.47 -0.97 -5.07
C PHE A 278 15.75 -0.52 -6.50
N ILE A 279 15.21 0.63 -6.93
CA ILE A 279 15.44 1.17 -8.27
C ILE A 279 16.94 1.45 -8.48
N GLU A 280 17.63 1.99 -7.48
CA GLU A 280 19.07 2.27 -7.56
C GLU A 280 19.88 0.98 -7.75
N GLU A 281 19.59 -0.09 -7.01
CA GLU A 281 20.27 -1.38 -7.15
C GLU A 281 19.99 -2.02 -8.52
N ILE A 282 18.74 -1.99 -9.00
CA ILE A 282 18.38 -2.50 -10.33
C ILE A 282 19.07 -1.70 -11.44
N GLN A 283 19.14 -0.38 -11.31
CA GLN A 283 19.82 0.48 -12.27
C GLN A 283 21.33 0.19 -12.32
N GLN A 284 21.97 -0.02 -11.17
CA GLN A 284 23.39 -0.42 -11.09
C GLN A 284 23.62 -1.79 -11.73
N ALA A 285 22.73 -2.77 -11.49
CA ALA A 285 22.77 -4.07 -12.15
C ALA A 285 22.62 -3.92 -13.68
N MET A 286 21.71 -3.07 -14.16
CA MET A 286 21.52 -2.81 -15.58
C MET A 286 22.73 -2.11 -16.24
N ASP A 287 23.44 -1.25 -15.52
CA ASP A 287 24.65 -0.61 -16.04
C ASP A 287 25.81 -1.61 -16.15
N LEU A 288 25.93 -2.55 -15.21
CA LEU A 288 26.84 -3.69 -15.33
C LEU A 288 26.40 -4.66 -16.45
N GLU A 289 25.09 -4.81 -16.69
CA GLU A 289 24.57 -5.62 -17.79
C GLU A 289 25.08 -5.12 -19.15
N LYS A 290 25.10 -3.80 -19.36
CA LYS A 290 25.65 -3.19 -20.59
C LYS A 290 27.14 -3.47 -20.77
N THR A 291 27.91 -3.57 -19.67
CA THR A 291 29.34 -3.90 -19.77
C THR A 291 29.56 -5.39 -20.07
N MET A 292 28.74 -6.28 -19.50
CA MET A 292 28.79 -7.72 -19.74
C MET A 292 28.49 -8.09 -21.20
N PHE A 293 27.45 -7.51 -21.79
CA PHE A 293 27.12 -7.78 -23.19
C PHE A 293 28.04 -7.07 -24.19
N GLY A 294 28.93 -6.20 -23.69
CA GLY A 294 29.60 -5.18 -24.51
C GLY A 294 28.57 -4.21 -25.09
N GLU A 295 28.99 -2.99 -25.41
CA GLU A 295 28.24 -2.19 -26.36
C GLU A 295 28.30 -2.91 -27.72
N VAL A 296 27.47 -3.94 -27.93
CA VAL A 296 27.18 -4.47 -29.26
C VAL A 296 26.50 -3.32 -29.97
N GLY A 297 27.33 -2.57 -30.70
CA GLY A 297 27.05 -1.22 -31.14
C GLY A 297 25.75 -1.07 -31.91
N LYS A 298 25.20 0.13 -31.75
CA LYS A 298 24.41 0.80 -32.78
C LYS A 298 25.05 0.71 -34.15
#